data_AF-A0A7H0Y785-F1
#
_entry.id   AF-A0A7H0Y785-F1
#
_cell.length_a   1.000
_cell.length_b   1.000
_cell.length_c   1.000
_cell.angle_alpha   90.00
_cell.angle_beta   90.00
_cell.angle_gamma   90.00
#
_symmetry.space_group_name_H-M   'P 1'
#
loop_
_entity.id
_entity.type
_entity.pdbx_description
1 polymer ?
#
loop_
_entity_poly.entity_id
_entity_poly.type
_entity_poly.pdbx_seq_one_letter_code
_entity_poly.pdbx_strand_id
1 'polypeptide(L)' 'MSTIGQRIRTIRKTNNLNQIKFANTIGISQGTLSELEQDKYRPSLDIIIAIKVNDLFCKVDIGINMHSIHVT' A
#
# COMPACT_ATOMS: atom_id res chain seq x y z
N MET A 1 -9.99 -19.16 -2.68
CA MET A 1 -10.25 -17.74 -3.01
C MET A 1 -9.35 -16.89 -2.14
N SER A 2 -8.72 -15.85 -2.69
CA SER A 2 -7.88 -14.94 -1.90
C SER A 2 -8.77 -13.97 -1.13
N THR A 3 -8.50 -13.76 0.16
CA THR A 3 -9.21 -12.77 0.98
C THR A 3 -8.86 -11.34 0.57
N ILE A 4 -9.60 -10.36 1.09
CA ILE A 4 -9.30 -8.95 0.85
C ILE A 4 -7.95 -8.58 1.46
N GLY A 5 -7.67 -9.01 2.70
CA GLY A 5 -6.38 -8.80 3.35
C GLY A 5 -5.21 -9.38 2.55
N GLN A 6 -5.37 -10.58 2.01
CA GLN A 6 -4.37 -11.19 1.12
C GLN A 6 -4.12 -10.37 -0.14
N ARG A 7 -5.19 -9.84 -0.78
CA ARG A 7 -5.05 -8.99 -1.98
C ARG A 7 -4.32 -7.68 -1.66
N ILE A 8 -4.63 -7.05 -0.53
CA ILE A 8 -3.94 -5.84 -0.06
C ILE A 8 -2.44 -6.13 0.14
N ARG A 9 -2.13 -7.24 0.82
CA ARG A 9 -0.75 -7.69 1.03
C ARG A 9 -0.02 -7.95 -0.28
N THR A 10 -0.68 -8.58 -1.25
CA THR A 10 -0.12 -8.81 -2.58
C THR A 10 0.22 -7.49 -3.27
N ILE A 11 -0.72 -6.53 -3.33
CA ILE A 11 -0.48 -5.20 -3.94
C ILE A 11 0.71 -4.51 -3.29
N ARG A 12 0.79 -4.51 -1.96
CA ARG A 12 1.93 -3.91 -1.26
C ARG A 12 3.25 -4.58 -1.63
N LYS A 13 3.28 -5.91 -1.64
CA LYS A 13 4.48 -6.70 -1.96
C LYS A 13 4.91 -6.56 -3.42
N THR A 14 3.97 -6.49 -4.36
CA THR A 14 4.30 -6.28 -5.78
C THR A 14 4.91 -4.90 -6.03
N ASN A 15 4.61 -3.93 -5.18
CA ASN A 15 5.22 -2.59 -5.19
C ASN A 15 6.50 -2.50 -4.34
N ASN A 16 7.01 -3.62 -3.78
CA ASN A 16 8.20 -3.66 -2.91
C ASN A 16 8.13 -2.71 -1.69
N LEU A 17 6.92 -2.43 -1.19
CA LEU A 17 6.73 -1.56 -0.04
C LEU A 17 6.70 -2.35 1.27
N ASN A 18 7.33 -1.80 2.30
CA ASN A 18 7.09 -2.27 3.67
C ASN A 18 5.73 -1.72 4.18
N GLN A 19 5.22 -2.28 5.28
CA GLN A 19 3.90 -1.91 5.80
C GLN A 19 3.84 -0.44 6.21
N ILE A 20 4.91 0.13 6.78
CA ILE A 20 4.96 1.54 7.20
C ILE A 20 4.79 2.46 5.99
N LYS A 21 5.60 2.26 4.94
CA LYS A 21 5.55 3.07 3.72
C LYS A 21 4.17 3.00 3.06
N PHE A 22 3.63 1.80 2.91
CA PHE A 22 2.32 1.62 2.28
C PHE A 22 1.18 2.22 3.09
N ALA A 23 1.19 2.04 4.42
CA ALA A 23 0.21 2.62 5.33
C ALA A 23 0.23 4.15 5.27
N ASN A 24 1.44 4.75 5.25
CA ASN A 24 1.61 6.20 5.08
C ASN A 24 1.03 6.69 3.75
N THR A 25 1.23 5.96 2.64
CA THR A 25 0.70 6.36 1.33
C THR A 25 -0.82 6.33 1.27
N ILE A 26 -1.48 5.40 1.96
CA ILE A 26 -2.94 5.31 2.01
C ILE A 26 -3.56 6.06 3.21
N GLY A 27 -2.75 6.77 3.99
CA GLY A 27 -3.20 7.62 5.11
C GLY A 27 -3.69 6.87 6.35
N ILE A 28 -3.18 5.67 6.62
CA ILE A 28 -3.55 4.88 7.82
C ILE A 28 -2.32 4.52 8.67
N SER A 29 -2.55 4.03 9.89
CA SER A 29 -1.46 3.53 10.73
C SER A 29 -0.94 2.16 10.24
N GLN A 30 0.33 1.86 10.54
CA GLN A 30 0.89 0.53 10.23
C GLN A 30 0.15 -0.60 10.95
N GLY A 31 -0.32 -0.37 12.19
CA GLY A 31 -1.13 -1.34 12.94
C GLY A 31 -2.45 -1.64 12.22
N THR A 32 -3.15 -0.60 11.79
CA THR A 32 -4.39 -0.68 10.99
C THR A 32 -4.15 -1.53 9.73
N LEU A 33 -3.07 -1.26 8.98
CA LEU A 33 -2.72 -2.05 7.80
C LEU A 33 -2.43 -3.52 8.15
N SER A 34 -1.71 -3.78 9.25
CA SER A 34 -1.37 -5.14 9.67
C SER A 34 -2.62 -5.97 9.98
N GLU A 35 -3.60 -5.37 10.66
CA GLU A 35 -4.87 -6.00 10.98
C GLU A 35 -5.73 -6.25 9.74
N LEU A 36 -5.71 -5.32 8.77
CA LEU A 36 -6.34 -5.51 7.47
C LEU A 36 -5.72 -6.67 6.68
N GLU A 37 -4.38 -6.77 6.63
CA GLU A 37 -3.68 -7.86 5.96
C GLU A 37 -3.91 -9.23 6.63
N GLN A 38 -4.33 -9.23 7.89
CA GLN A 38 -4.70 -10.42 8.68
C GLN A 38 -6.21 -10.72 8.63
N ASP A 39 -6.99 -9.97 7.84
CA ASP A 39 -8.45 -10.09 7.73
C ASP A 39 -9.19 -9.93 9.08
N LYS A 40 -8.61 -9.21 10.05
CA LYS A 40 -9.23 -9.00 11.37
C LYS A 40 -10.52 -8.17 11.31
N TYR A 41 -10.65 -7.31 10.32
CA TYR A 41 -11.88 -6.57 10.05
C TYR A 41 -11.99 -6.20 8.57
N ARG A 42 -13.20 -5.82 8.16
CA ARG A 42 -13.46 -5.37 6.79
C ARG A 42 -12.99 -3.92 6.63
N PRO A 43 -12.15 -3.61 5.62
CA PRO A 43 -11.79 -2.23 5.32
C PRO A 43 -13.04 -1.42 4.96
N SER A 44 -13.03 -0.14 5.33
CA SER A 44 -14.04 0.81 4.87
C SER A 44 -13.90 1.07 3.36
N LEU A 45 -14.95 1.63 2.75
CA LEU A 45 -14.92 2.05 1.35
C LEU A 45 -13.78 3.01 1.06
N ASP A 46 -13.50 3.94 1.97
CA ASP A 46 -12.42 4.92 1.82
C ASP A 46 -11.04 4.26 1.68
N ILE A 47 -10.77 3.20 2.46
CA ILE A 47 -9.52 2.44 2.39
C ILE A 47 -9.42 1.69 1.04
N ILE A 48 -10.52 1.11 0.57
CA ILE A 48 -10.54 0.42 -0.73
C ILE A 48 -10.25 1.41 -1.86
N ILE A 49 -10.84 2.60 -1.82
CA ILE A 49 -10.60 3.66 -2.79
C ILE A 49 -9.14 4.12 -2.72
N ALA A 50 -8.60 4.39 -1.53
CA ALA A 50 -7.21 4.81 -1.35
C ALA A 50 -6.21 3.78 -1.91
N ILE A 51 -6.45 2.49 -1.66
CA ILE A 51 -5.61 1.41 -2.19
C ILE A 51 -5.70 1.34 -3.72
N LYS A 52 -6.91 1.50 -4.29
CA LYS A 52 -7.12 1.46 -5.74
C LYS A 52 -6.44 2.63 -6.45
N VAL A 53 -6.50 3.81 -5.85
CA VAL A 53 -5.85 5.02 -6.35
C VAL A 53 -4.33 4.83 -6.30
N ASN A 54 -3.79 4.41 -5.17
CA ASN A 54 -2.35 4.19 -4.99
C ASN A 54 -1.78 3.13 -5.97
N ASP A 55 -2.48 2.00 -6.17
CA ASP A 55 -2.08 0.98 -7.17
C ASP A 55 -2.01 1.55 -8.60
N LEU A 56 -2.81 2.57 -8.91
CA LEU A 56 -2.80 3.23 -10.22
C LEU A 56 -1.64 4.23 -10.34
N PHE A 57 -1.37 5.00 -9.29
CA PHE A 57 -0.25 5.95 -9.26
C PHE A 57 1.11 5.24 -9.27
N CYS A 58 1.29 4.14 -8.53
CA CYS A 58 2.52 3.36 -8.57
C CYS A 58 2.85 2.79 -9.97
N LYS A 59 1.85 2.58 -10.84
CA LYS A 59 2.07 2.13 -12.22
C LYS A 59 2.55 3.25 -13.14
N VAL A 60 2.22 4.51 -12.83
CA VAL A 60 2.71 5.68 -13.56
C VAL A 60 4.15 6.01 -13.15
N ASP A 61 4.53 5.74 -11.90
CA ASP A 61 5.85 6.06 -11.33
C ASP A 61 6.96 5.00 -11.52
N ILE A 62 6.71 3.91 -12.27
CA ILE A 62 7.77 2.92 -12.61
C ILE A 62 8.91 3.56 -13.46
N GLY A 63 8.80 4.84 -13.81
CA GLY A 63 9.82 5.63 -14.50
C GLY A 63 10.78 6.48 -13.65
N ILE A 64 10.73 6.49 -12.31
CA ILE A 64 11.71 7.28 -11.52
C ILE A 64 12.32 6.50 -10.34
N ASN A 65 13.53 6.01 -10.57
CA ASN A 65 14.46 5.53 -9.57
C ASN A 65 14.91 6.70 -8.68
N MET A 66 14.28 6.85 -7.50
CA MET A 66 14.72 7.82 -6.49
C MET A 66 15.94 7.29 -5.72
N HIS A 67 17.08 7.13 -6.42
CA HIS A 67 18.37 6.75 -5.83
C HIS A 67 19.51 7.76 -6.12
N SER A 68 19.26 9.05 -6.32
CA SER A 68 20.33 10.06 -6.20
C SER A 68 19.77 11.46 -6.11
N ILE A 69 19.56 11.95 -4.89
CA ILE A 69 19.75 13.38 -4.62
C ILE A 69 20.55 13.45 -3.32
N HIS A 70 21.88 13.37 -3.51
CA HIS A 70 22.84 13.92 -2.57
C HIS A 70 22.59 15.44 -2.59
N VAL A 71 22.01 15.98 -1.52
CA VAL A 71 21.97 17.44 -1.34
C VAL A 71 23.36 17.85 -0.87
N THR A 72 23.88 18.85 -1.57
CA THR A 72 25.23 19.43 -1.47
C THR A 72 25.54 19.95 -0.07
#